data_AF-A0A4Y9LS64-F1
#
_entry.id   AF-A0A4Y9LS64-F1
#
_cell.length_a   1.000
_cell.length_b   1.000
_cell.length_c   1.000
_cell.angle_alpha   90.00
_cell.angle_beta   90.00
_cell.angle_gamma   90.00
#
_symmetry.space_group_name_H-M   'P 1'
#
loop_
_entity.id
_entity.type
_entity.pdbx_description
1 polymer ?
#
loop_
_entity_poly.entity_id
_entity_poly.type
_entity_poly.pdbx_seq_one_letter_code
_entity_poly.pdbx_strand_id
1 'polypeptide(L)'
;MGLPITLSEIAPRISAGAFILNSGLGKRGADEQAAAGMHGFAAGTYPFLAKVPPQQFATGLATAEIVVGAALLTPFVPTAVAGAALTAFSGGLLGLYLKTPGMRKEGSLAPTEQGLAIAKDSWLLGIGIGLLVRGTVDREPRRIRKAAKVLAKANKKAAKARDRLS
;
A
#
# COMPACT_ATOMS: atom_id res chain seq x y z
N MET A 1 -2.11 1.28 -25.35
CA MET A 1 -2.02 2.12 -24.13
C MET A 1 -1.01 1.47 -23.18
N GLY A 2 -0.02 2.21 -22.66
CA GLY A 2 0.90 1.65 -21.66
C GLY A 2 0.22 1.59 -20.29
N LEU A 3 0.37 0.46 -19.58
CA LEU A 3 -0.19 0.24 -18.24
C LEU A 3 0.30 1.31 -17.26
N PRO A 4 -0.51 1.69 -16.25
CA PRO A 4 -0.14 2.69 -15.25
C PRO A 4 0.88 2.19 -14.20
N ILE A 5 1.60 1.09 -14.45
CA ILE A 5 2.60 0.46 -13.57
C ILE A 5 3.97 0.43 -14.25
N THR A 6 5.06 0.58 -13.48
CA THR A 6 6.45 0.40 -13.97
C THR A 6 7.07 -0.91 -13.49
N LEU A 7 8.14 -1.40 -14.13
CA LEU A 7 8.74 -2.71 -13.81
C LEU A 7 9.14 -2.86 -12.35
N SER A 8 9.75 -1.82 -11.76
CA SER A 8 10.17 -1.81 -10.35
C SER A 8 9.01 -1.73 -9.36
N GLU A 9 7.78 -1.48 -9.82
CA GLU A 9 6.58 -1.53 -8.98
C GLU A 9 5.94 -2.92 -8.97
N ILE A 10 6.30 -3.81 -9.90
CA ILE A 10 5.68 -5.13 -10.05
C ILE A 10 5.97 -6.01 -8.83
N ALA A 11 7.24 -6.19 -8.48
CA ALA A 11 7.63 -7.03 -7.34
C ALA A 11 6.95 -6.61 -6.01
N PRO A 12 7.02 -5.34 -5.56
CA PRO A 12 6.36 -4.93 -4.32
C PRO A 12 4.83 -5.04 -4.38
N ARG A 13 4.20 -4.84 -5.54
CA ARG A 13 2.76 -4.99 -5.69
C ARG A 13 2.31 -6.44 -5.68
N ILE A 14 3.07 -7.33 -6.30
CA ILE A 14 2.78 -8.77 -6.29
C ILE A 14 2.95 -9.32 -4.89
N SER A 15 4.07 -9.05 -4.22
CA SER A 15 4.33 -9.61 -2.89
C SER A 15 3.32 -9.14 -1.85
N ALA A 16 3.10 -7.83 -1.73
CA ALA A 16 2.11 -7.27 -0.81
C ALA A 16 0.69 -7.67 -1.20
N GLY A 17 0.36 -7.57 -2.49
CA GLY A 17 -0.98 -7.84 -3.00
C GLY A 17 -1.40 -9.29 -2.83
N ALA A 18 -0.52 -10.25 -3.14
CA ALA A 18 -0.81 -11.67 -2.98
C ALA A 18 -0.99 -12.06 -1.52
N PHE A 19 -0.13 -11.56 -0.63
CA PHE A 19 -0.22 -11.85 0.81
C PHE A 19 -1.51 -11.30 1.42
N ILE A 20 -1.84 -10.02 1.14
CA ILE A 20 -3.05 -9.38 1.64
C ILE A 20 -4.30 -10.03 1.05
N LEU A 21 -4.32 -10.32 -0.25
CA LEU A 21 -5.46 -10.98 -0.90
C LEU A 21 -5.70 -12.37 -0.30
N ASN A 22 -4.64 -13.17 -0.14
CA ASN A 22 -4.73 -14.49 0.48
C ASN A 22 -5.26 -14.39 1.92
N SER A 23 -4.77 -13.41 2.69
CA SER A 23 -5.26 -13.15 4.04
C SER A 23 -6.75 -12.83 4.06
N GLY A 24 -7.22 -11.94 3.19
CA GLY A 24 -8.63 -11.55 3.10
C GLY A 24 -9.54 -12.68 2.65
N LEU A 25 -9.08 -13.50 1.69
CA LEU A 25 -9.80 -14.70 1.27
C LEU A 25 -9.87 -15.75 2.38
N GLY A 26 -8.80 -15.90 3.17
CA GLY A 26 -8.80 -16.80 4.34
C GLY A 26 -9.71 -16.33 5.48
N LYS A 27 -9.95 -15.01 5.58
CA LYS A 27 -10.88 -14.43 6.56
C LYS A 27 -12.35 -14.43 6.09
N ARG A 28 -12.62 -14.74 4.81
CA ARG A 28 -14.01 -14.88 4.34
C ARG A 28 -14.65 -16.08 5.01
N GLY A 29 -15.76 -15.83 5.72
CA GLY A 29 -16.47 -16.87 6.46
C GLY A 29 -15.82 -17.21 7.80
N ALA A 30 -15.07 -16.28 8.40
CA ALA A 30 -14.63 -16.40 9.79
C ALA A 30 -15.82 -16.77 10.71
N ASP A 31 -15.64 -17.81 11.52
CA ASP A 31 -16.62 -18.23 12.51
C ASP A 31 -16.80 -17.18 13.62
N GLU A 32 -17.76 -17.40 14.51
CA GLU A 32 -18.08 -16.44 15.55
C GLU A 32 -16.90 -16.18 16.51
N GLN A 33 -16.10 -17.19 16.79
CA GLN A 33 -14.97 -17.08 17.70
C GLN A 33 -13.84 -16.28 17.07
N ALA A 34 -13.51 -16.56 15.80
CA ALA A 34 -12.54 -15.81 15.02
C ALA A 34 -12.99 -14.35 14.83
N ALA A 35 -14.27 -14.13 14.52
CA ALA A 35 -14.83 -12.79 14.37
C ALA A 35 -14.75 -12.00 15.68
N ALA A 36 -15.13 -12.61 16.82
CA ALA A 36 -15.04 -12.00 18.14
C ALA A 36 -13.58 -11.72 18.54
N GLY A 37 -12.65 -12.62 18.24
CA GLY A 37 -11.23 -12.43 18.51
C GLY A 37 -10.64 -11.25 17.73
N MET A 38 -10.88 -11.21 16.42
CA MET A 38 -10.41 -10.11 15.56
C MET A 38 -11.03 -8.76 15.95
N HIS A 39 -12.34 -8.75 16.20
CA HIS A 39 -13.07 -7.56 16.61
C HIS A 39 -12.61 -7.07 17.98
N GLY A 40 -12.52 -7.95 18.97
CA GLY A 40 -12.07 -7.62 20.32
C GLY A 40 -10.65 -7.06 20.33
N PHE A 41 -9.77 -7.66 19.52
CA PHE A 41 -8.42 -7.14 19.32
C PHE A 41 -8.41 -5.72 18.76
N ALA A 42 -9.22 -5.46 17.72
CA ALA A 42 -9.26 -4.14 17.09
C ALA A 42 -10.00 -3.09 17.95
N ALA A 43 -11.10 -3.46 18.59
CA ALA A 43 -11.94 -2.58 19.41
C ALA A 43 -11.25 -2.17 20.71
N GLY A 44 -10.37 -3.02 21.26
CA GLY A 44 -9.52 -2.67 22.41
C GLY A 44 -8.60 -1.46 22.14
N THR A 45 -8.20 -1.29 20.88
CA THR A 45 -7.33 -0.17 20.45
C THR A 45 -8.12 0.98 19.84
N TYR A 46 -9.21 0.67 19.14
CA TYR A 46 -10.06 1.61 18.43
C TYR A 46 -11.49 1.53 18.98
N PRO A 47 -11.81 2.29 20.05
CA PRO A 47 -13.09 2.16 20.75
C PRO A 47 -14.33 2.38 19.87
N PHE A 48 -14.20 3.13 18.78
CA PHE A 48 -15.30 3.34 17.83
C PHE A 48 -15.74 2.04 17.13
N LEU A 49 -14.87 1.02 17.03
CA LEU A 49 -15.21 -0.27 16.46
C LEU A 49 -16.09 -1.12 17.37
N ALA A 50 -16.15 -0.82 18.68
CA ALA A 50 -16.99 -1.56 19.63
C ALA A 50 -18.49 -1.49 19.28
N LYS A 51 -18.91 -0.49 18.49
CA LYS A 51 -20.29 -0.32 18.02
C LYS A 51 -20.64 -1.22 16.83
N VAL A 52 -19.65 -1.82 16.18
CA VAL A 52 -19.83 -2.69 15.02
C VAL A 52 -19.93 -4.14 15.50
N PRO A 53 -20.93 -4.93 15.06
CA PRO A 53 -21.00 -6.34 15.39
C PRO A 53 -19.75 -7.11 14.90
N PRO A 54 -19.22 -8.08 15.67
CA PRO A 54 -17.97 -8.77 15.33
C PRO A 54 -17.95 -9.39 13.92
N GLN A 55 -19.04 -10.03 13.50
CA GLN A 55 -19.18 -10.65 12.18
C GLN A 55 -19.16 -9.62 11.06
N GLN A 56 -19.80 -8.45 11.28
CA GLN A 56 -19.77 -7.36 10.32
C GLN A 56 -18.36 -6.77 10.22
N PHE A 57 -17.66 -6.63 11.35
CA PHE A 57 -16.26 -6.21 11.36
C PHE A 57 -15.37 -7.20 10.61
N ALA A 58 -15.47 -8.49 10.90
CA ALA A 58 -14.67 -9.53 10.23
C ALA A 58 -14.93 -9.55 8.71
N THR A 59 -16.20 -9.46 8.30
CA THR A 59 -16.57 -9.40 6.88
C THR A 59 -16.03 -8.12 6.21
N GLY A 60 -16.13 -6.98 6.90
CA GLY A 60 -15.60 -5.70 6.42
C GLY A 60 -14.08 -5.73 6.28
N LEU A 61 -13.37 -6.29 7.27
CA LEU A 61 -11.92 -6.46 7.25
C LEU A 61 -11.49 -7.37 6.10
N ALA A 62 -12.12 -8.53 5.95
CA ALA A 62 -11.84 -9.47 4.85
C ALA A 62 -12.08 -8.80 3.48
N THR A 63 -13.18 -8.05 3.35
CA THR A 63 -13.49 -7.31 2.12
C THR A 63 -12.45 -6.23 1.83
N ALA A 64 -12.03 -5.48 2.84
CA ALA A 64 -11.00 -4.45 2.69
C ALA A 64 -9.66 -5.06 2.25
N GLU A 65 -9.24 -6.17 2.85
CA GLU A 65 -8.04 -6.90 2.46
C GLU A 65 -8.14 -7.40 1.01
N ILE A 66 -9.27 -7.99 0.61
CA ILE A 66 -9.48 -8.44 -0.77
C ILE A 66 -9.39 -7.26 -1.74
N VAL A 67 -10.03 -6.14 -1.43
CA VAL A 67 -10.02 -4.94 -2.29
C VAL A 67 -8.61 -4.37 -2.40
N VAL A 68 -7.86 -4.23 -1.29
CA VAL A 68 -6.47 -3.73 -1.30
C VAL A 68 -5.57 -4.69 -2.06
N GLY A 69 -5.68 -6.00 -1.79
CA GLY A 69 -4.90 -7.03 -2.47
C GLY A 69 -5.16 -7.07 -3.97
N ALA A 70 -6.43 -7.03 -4.38
CA ALA A 70 -6.82 -6.96 -5.78
C ALA A 70 -6.36 -5.65 -6.44
N ALA A 71 -6.45 -4.52 -5.75
CA ALA A 71 -5.96 -3.23 -6.26
C ALA A 71 -4.44 -3.25 -6.50
N LEU A 72 -3.68 -3.92 -5.64
CA LEU A 72 -2.24 -4.09 -5.82
C LEU A 72 -1.92 -5.01 -7.01
N LEU A 73 -2.62 -6.14 -7.14
CA LEU A 73 -2.37 -7.14 -8.18
C LEU A 73 -2.86 -6.74 -9.58
N THR A 74 -3.87 -5.87 -9.66
CA THR A 74 -4.42 -5.45 -10.94
C THR A 74 -3.59 -4.32 -11.57
N PRO A 75 -3.10 -4.49 -12.81
CA PRO A 75 -2.20 -3.53 -13.43
C PRO A 75 -2.91 -2.25 -13.89
N PHE A 76 -4.25 -2.21 -13.86
CA PHE A 76 -5.05 -1.05 -14.26
C PHE A 76 -5.21 -0.02 -13.14
N VAL A 77 -4.92 -0.37 -11.89
CA VAL A 77 -5.01 0.56 -10.76
C VAL A 77 -3.75 1.44 -10.71
N PRO A 78 -3.90 2.78 -10.75
CA PRO A 78 -2.77 3.70 -10.67
C PRO A 78 -1.90 3.45 -9.43
N THR A 79 -0.58 3.52 -9.61
CA THR A 79 0.41 3.29 -8.52
C THR A 79 0.16 4.15 -7.29
N ALA A 80 -0.19 5.42 -7.47
CA ALA A 80 -0.52 6.32 -6.37
C ALA A 80 -1.74 5.84 -5.57
N VAL A 81 -2.78 5.36 -6.25
CA VAL A 81 -4.02 4.88 -5.61
C VAL A 81 -3.76 3.59 -4.85
N ALA A 82 -3.05 2.64 -5.47
CA ALA A 82 -2.67 1.40 -4.81
C ALA A 82 -1.74 1.65 -3.59
N GLY A 83 -0.79 2.57 -3.73
CA GLY A 83 0.09 3.00 -2.65
C GLY A 83 -0.66 3.68 -1.51
N ALA A 84 -1.61 4.57 -1.80
CA ALA A 84 -2.46 5.19 -0.79
C ALA A 84 -3.31 4.16 -0.04
N ALA A 85 -3.96 3.23 -0.75
CA ALA A 85 -4.76 2.18 -0.14
C ALA A 85 -3.93 1.29 0.80
N LEU A 86 -2.75 0.84 0.33
CA LEU A 86 -1.84 0.05 1.15
C LEU A 86 -1.29 0.84 2.34
N THR A 87 -1.00 2.14 2.18
CA THR A 87 -0.52 3.02 3.24
C THR A 87 -1.58 3.19 4.33
N ALA A 88 -2.83 3.45 3.94
CA ALA A 88 -3.94 3.58 4.89
C ALA A 88 -4.19 2.27 5.64
N PHE A 89 -4.23 1.13 4.93
CA PHE A 89 -4.39 -0.20 5.51
C PHE A 89 -3.27 -0.53 6.50
N SER A 90 -2.02 -0.40 6.07
CA SER A 90 -0.84 -0.70 6.91
C SER A 90 -0.67 0.30 8.05
N GLY A 91 -1.12 1.55 7.88
CA GLY A 91 -1.16 2.54 8.94
C GLY A 91 -2.15 2.17 10.06
N GLY A 92 -3.28 1.54 9.71
CA GLY A 92 -4.19 0.94 10.69
C GLY A 92 -3.53 -0.20 11.48
N LEU A 93 -2.84 -1.11 10.81
CA LEU A 93 -2.10 -2.20 11.46
C LEU A 93 -0.97 -1.69 12.36
N LEU A 94 -0.19 -0.70 11.88
CA LEU A 94 0.85 -0.08 12.69
C LEU A 94 0.24 0.65 13.90
N GLY A 95 -0.93 1.27 13.73
CA GLY A 95 -1.67 1.87 14.83
C GLY A 95 -2.08 0.84 15.89
N LEU A 96 -2.51 -0.36 15.49
CA LEU A 96 -2.72 -1.48 16.42
C LEU A 96 -1.44 -1.82 17.17
N TYR A 97 -0.34 -2.04 16.45
CA TYR A 97 0.95 -2.35 17.08
C TYR A 97 1.39 -1.28 18.11
N LEU A 98 1.25 0.00 17.76
CA LEU A 98 1.73 1.08 18.60
C LEU A 98 0.82 1.34 19.81
N LYS A 99 -0.49 1.12 19.69
CA LYS A 99 -1.47 1.52 20.72
C LYS A 99 -1.97 0.36 21.57
N THR A 100 -1.84 -0.89 21.13
CA THR A 100 -2.25 -2.06 21.92
C THR A 100 -1.24 -2.32 23.06
N PRO A 101 -1.70 -2.39 24.33
CA PRO A 101 -0.84 -2.74 25.46
C PRO A 101 -0.17 -4.11 25.28
N GLY A 102 1.07 -4.26 25.74
CA GLY A 102 1.82 -5.52 25.66
C GLY A 102 2.49 -5.82 24.30
N MET A 103 2.24 -5.02 23.26
CA MET A 103 2.87 -5.20 21.95
C MET A 103 4.30 -4.65 21.87
N ARG A 104 4.65 -3.72 22.75
CA ARG A 104 5.97 -3.07 22.79
C ARG A 104 6.62 -3.28 24.14
N LYS A 105 7.95 -3.40 24.14
CA LYS A 105 8.74 -3.37 25.37
C LYS A 105 8.53 -2.03 26.08
N GLU A 106 8.45 -2.04 27.40
CA GLU A 106 8.25 -0.81 28.18
C GLU A 106 9.32 0.23 27.87
N GLY A 107 8.91 1.48 27.67
CA GLY A 107 9.81 2.58 27.30
C GLY A 107 10.42 2.49 25.89
N SER A 108 10.00 1.55 25.04
CA SER A 108 10.58 1.34 23.71
C SER A 108 9.54 1.21 22.59
N LEU A 109 10.01 1.36 21.34
CA LEU A 109 9.28 0.99 20.12
C LEU A 109 9.58 -0.45 19.68
N ALA A 110 10.48 -1.15 20.35
CA ALA A 110 10.81 -2.53 20.03
C ALA A 110 9.65 -3.48 20.35
N PRO A 111 9.35 -4.45 19.46
CA PRO A 111 8.27 -5.39 19.68
C PRO A 111 8.58 -6.36 20.82
N THR A 112 7.53 -6.80 21.51
CA THR A 112 7.56 -8.03 22.31
C THR A 112 7.41 -9.25 21.39
N GLU A 113 7.52 -10.47 21.94
CA GLU A 113 7.22 -11.71 21.20
C GLU A 113 5.81 -11.68 20.59
N GLN A 114 4.83 -11.17 21.36
CA GLN A 114 3.46 -10.99 20.89
C GLN A 114 3.37 -9.90 19.81
N GLY A 115 4.09 -8.79 20.00
CA GLY A 115 4.13 -7.67 19.07
C GLY A 115 4.77 -7.97 17.72
N LEU A 116 5.67 -8.95 17.66
CA LEU A 116 6.41 -9.28 16.44
C LEU A 116 5.47 -9.68 15.28
N ALA A 117 4.35 -10.34 15.60
CA ALA A 117 3.38 -10.78 14.62
C ALA A 117 2.72 -9.63 13.84
N ILE A 118 2.61 -8.43 14.43
CA ILE A 118 2.04 -7.23 13.81
C ILE A 118 3.13 -6.25 13.39
N ALA A 119 4.20 -6.13 14.17
CA ALA A 119 5.33 -5.26 13.88
C ALA A 119 5.97 -5.58 12.52
N LYS A 120 5.98 -6.86 12.13
CA LYS A 120 6.49 -7.29 10.82
C LYS A 120 5.76 -6.60 9.67
N ASP A 121 4.49 -6.22 9.82
CA ASP A 121 3.70 -5.56 8.78
C ASP A 121 4.12 -4.10 8.51
N SER A 122 5.07 -3.56 9.28
CA SER A 122 5.71 -2.26 9.01
C SER A 122 6.34 -2.15 7.61
N TRP A 123 6.81 -3.27 7.04
CA TRP A 123 7.29 -3.30 5.65
C TRP A 123 6.21 -2.99 4.60
N LEU A 124 4.93 -3.30 4.88
CA LEU A 124 3.80 -3.03 3.98
C LEU A 124 3.53 -1.53 3.94
N LEU A 125 3.69 -0.86 5.08
CA LEU A 125 3.63 0.60 5.16
C LEU A 125 4.76 1.23 4.33
N GLY A 126 5.99 0.72 4.45
CA GLY A 126 7.12 1.16 3.63
C GLY A 126 6.87 1.00 2.13
N ILE A 127 6.34 -0.16 1.71
CA ILE A 127 5.94 -0.42 0.32
C ILE A 127 4.83 0.56 -0.10
N GLY A 128 3.80 0.75 0.72
CA GLY A 128 2.68 1.65 0.45
C GLY A 128 3.14 3.09 0.21
N ILE A 129 3.97 3.61 1.13
CA ILE A 129 4.53 4.97 1.03
C ILE A 129 5.40 5.08 -0.22
N GLY A 130 6.27 4.10 -0.49
CA GLY A 130 7.12 4.09 -1.67
C GLY A 130 6.31 4.11 -2.98
N LEU A 131 5.24 3.32 -3.07
CA LEU A 131 4.34 3.33 -4.22
C LEU A 131 3.56 4.65 -4.35
N LEU A 132 3.13 5.23 -3.23
CA LEU A 132 2.42 6.50 -3.20
C LEU A 132 3.32 7.64 -3.71
N VAL A 133 4.50 7.81 -3.09
CA VAL A 133 5.49 8.82 -3.46
C VAL A 133 5.89 8.67 -4.93
N ARG A 134 6.18 7.45 -5.38
CA ARG A 134 6.52 7.20 -6.78
C ARG A 134 5.37 7.53 -7.73
N GLY A 135 4.14 7.27 -7.30
CA GLY A 135 2.93 7.56 -8.06
C GLY A 135 2.61 9.06 -8.18
N THR A 136 3.03 9.88 -7.21
CA THR A 136 2.68 11.31 -7.12
C THR A 136 3.85 12.25 -7.41
N VAL A 137 5.06 11.95 -6.91
CA VAL A 137 6.25 12.80 -6.96
C VAL A 137 7.16 12.43 -8.14
N ASP A 138 7.51 11.16 -8.28
CA ASP A 138 8.51 10.72 -9.28
C ASP A 138 7.93 10.58 -10.70
N ARG A 139 6.61 10.71 -10.83
CA ARG A 139 5.91 10.49 -12.09
C ARG A 139 5.93 11.75 -12.94
N GLU A 140 7.00 11.91 -13.74
CA GLU A 140 7.10 13.01 -14.70
C GLU A 140 5.81 13.06 -15.56
N PRO A 141 5.05 14.17 -15.53
CA PRO A 141 3.82 14.28 -16.28
C PRO A 141 4.09 13.97 -17.76
N ARG A 142 3.30 13.07 -18.36
CA ARG A 142 3.48 12.65 -19.78
C ARG A 142 3.62 13.84 -20.73
N ARG A 143 3.00 14.98 -20.41
CA ARG A 143 3.11 16.23 -21.16
C ARG A 143 4.51 16.85 -21.08
N ILE A 144 5.10 16.92 -19.88
CA ILE A 144 6.45 17.44 -19.64
C ILE A 144 7.48 16.57 -20.36
N ARG A 145 7.40 15.24 -20.20
CA ARG A 145 8.29 14.31 -20.91
C ARG A 145 8.19 14.44 -22.44
N LYS A 146 6.98 14.63 -22.97
CA LYS A 146 6.78 14.86 -24.41
C LYS A 146 7.40 16.19 -24.84
N ALA A 147 7.17 17.27 -24.10
CA ALA A 147 7.75 18.58 -24.38
C ALA A 147 9.28 18.54 -24.35
N ALA A 148 9.88 17.92 -23.33
CA ALA A 148 11.33 17.72 -23.22
C ALA A 148 11.90 16.94 -24.42
N LYS A 149 11.23 15.86 -24.86
CA LYS A 149 11.64 15.12 -26.07
C LYS A 149 11.57 15.95 -27.34
N VAL A 150 10.52 16.76 -27.49
CA VAL A 150 10.36 17.67 -28.65
C VAL A 150 11.47 18.73 -28.64
N LEU A 151 11.73 19.37 -27.50
CA LEU A 151 12.80 20.34 -27.32
C LEU A 151 14.18 19.73 -27.60
N ALA A 152 14.48 18.54 -27.06
CA ALA A 152 15.74 17.85 -27.31
C ALA A 152 15.93 17.54 -28.82
N LYS A 153 14.87 17.13 -29.52
CA LYS A 153 14.91 16.89 -30.97
C LYS A 153 15.12 18.18 -31.76
N ALA A 154 14.47 19.27 -31.36
CA ALA A 154 14.63 20.59 -31.96
C ALA A 154 16.07 21.10 -31.79
N ASN A 155 16.61 21.04 -30.56
CA ASN A 155 17.99 21.45 -30.26
C ASN A 155 19.02 20.62 -31.04
N LYS A 156 18.83 19.30 -31.17
CA LYS A 156 19.71 18.45 -31.97
C LYS A 156 19.68 18.81 -33.46
N LYS A 157 18.51 19.20 -33.99
CA LYS A 157 18.36 19.64 -35.38
C LYS A 157 19.03 21.01 -35.58
N ALA A 158 18.88 21.93 -34.64
CA ALA A 158 19.52 23.24 -34.65
C ALA A 158 21.05 23.12 -34.58
N ALA A 159 21.60 22.27 -33.72
CA ALA A 159 23.03 22.01 -33.62
C ALA A 159 23.60 21.49 -34.95
N LYS A 160 22.96 20.48 -35.55
CA LYS A 160 23.35 19.97 -36.88
C LYS A 160 23.26 21.02 -37.99
N ALA A 161 22.36 21.98 -37.89
CA ALA A 161 22.26 23.07 -38.86
C ALA A 161 23.41 24.07 -38.68
N ARG A 162 23.81 24.36 -37.44
CA ARG A 162 24.97 25.21 -37.14
C ARG A 162 26.27 24.59 -37.64
N ASP A 163 26.49 23.30 -37.40
CA ASP A 163 27.69 22.58 -37.87
C ASP A 163 27.81 22.51 -39.40
N ARG A 164 26.71 22.72 -40.13
CA ARG A 164 26.70 22.78 -41.61
C ARG A 164 26.97 24.17 -42.18
N LEU A 165 26.90 25.20 -41.33
CA LEU A 165 27.08 26.61 -41.69
C LEU A 165 28.46 27.15 -41.27
N SER A 166 29.21 26.39 -40.47
CA SER A 166 30.63 26.59 -40.14
C SER A 166 31.52 25.79 -41.07
#